data_AF-A0A830GZU1-F1
#
_entry.id   AF-A0A830GZU1-F1
#
_cell.length_a   1.000
_cell.length_b   1.000
_cell.length_c   1.000
_cell.angle_alpha   90.00
_cell.angle_beta   90.00
_cell.angle_gamma   90.00
#
_symmetry.space_group_name_H-M   'P 1'
#
loop_
_entity.id
_entity.type
_entity.pdbx_description
1 polymer ?
#
loop_
_entity_poly.entity_id
_entity_poly.type
_entity_poly.pdbx_seq_one_letter_code
_entity_poly.pdbx_strand_id
1 'polypeptide(L)'
;MQLPEPMDIKEDISKRIRLCGDDDVCIKMAVWFGNRLPAYLWSHLKDQLTGKGVSWQGMLSVFSNHVQNAARWAMGQAAWEDFIDGILKEIDTRYRTRSIMDYIK
;
A
#
# COMPACT_ATOMS: atom_id res chain seq x y z
N MET A 1 2.77 -15.93 2.95
CA MET A 1 1.48 -15.62 2.30
C MET A 1 1.80 -14.85 1.05
N GLN A 2 1.35 -15.30 -0.12
CA GLN A 2 1.56 -14.55 -1.37
C GLN A 2 0.26 -13.78 -1.65
N LEU A 3 0.29 -12.46 -1.47
CA LEU A 3 -0.83 -11.59 -1.79
C LEU A 3 -0.99 -11.57 -3.32
N PRO A 4 -2.12 -12.00 -3.91
CA PRO A 4 -2.27 -12.02 -5.36
C PRO A 4 -2.09 -10.63 -5.95
N GLU A 5 -1.54 -10.53 -7.16
CA GLU A 5 -1.44 -9.26 -7.88
C GLU A 5 -2.81 -8.89 -8.48
N PRO A 6 -3.38 -7.72 -8.15
CA PRO A 6 -4.67 -7.29 -8.69
C PRO A 6 -4.49 -6.68 -10.09
N MET A 7 -4.44 -7.54 -11.11
CA MET A 7 -4.18 -7.12 -12.50
C MET A 7 -5.19 -6.11 -13.04
N ASP A 8 -6.46 -6.20 -12.63
CA ASP A 8 -7.50 -5.24 -13.00
C ASP A 8 -7.21 -3.83 -12.45
N ILE A 9 -6.78 -3.74 -11.19
CA ILE A 9 -6.40 -2.48 -10.54
C ILE A 9 -5.12 -1.93 -11.19
N LYS A 10 -4.14 -2.80 -11.46
CA LYS A 10 -2.89 -2.45 -12.13
C LYS A 10 -3.15 -1.78 -13.47
N GLU A 11 -3.98 -2.41 -14.31
CA GLU A 11 -4.35 -1.91 -15.61
C GLU A 11 -5.03 -0.55 -15.52
N ASP A 12 -5.99 -0.38 -14.61
CA ASP A 12 -6.73 0.87 -14.47
C ASP A 12 -5.85 2.04 -14.01
N ILE A 13 -4.91 1.80 -13.08
CA ILE A 13 -3.93 2.81 -12.67
C ILE A 13 -3.04 3.17 -13.86
N SER A 14 -2.50 2.18 -14.57
CA SER A 14 -1.63 2.41 -15.73
C SER A 14 -2.32 3.20 -16.85
N LYS A 15 -3.59 2.89 -17.14
CA LYS A 15 -4.41 3.60 -18.13
C LYS A 15 -4.60 5.06 -17.73
N ARG A 16 -4.88 5.35 -16.45
CA ARG A 16 -5.03 6.72 -15.94
C ARG A 16 -3.75 7.53 -16.03
N ILE A 17 -2.62 6.97 -15.59
CA ILE A 17 -1.31 7.63 -15.68
C ILE A 17 -0.98 7.98 -17.14
N ARG A 18 -1.16 7.02 -18.06
CA ARG A 18 -0.92 7.26 -19.50
C ARG A 18 -1.81 8.35 -20.11
N LEU A 19 -2.99 8.60 -19.55
CA LEU A 19 -3.93 9.60 -20.05
C LEU A 19 -3.69 10.99 -19.46
N CYS A 20 -3.35 11.11 -18.17
CA CYS A 20 -3.17 12.43 -17.54
C CYS A 20 -1.73 12.93 -17.47
N GLY A 21 -0.72 12.05 -17.54
CA GLY A 21 0.70 12.43 -17.42
C GLY A 21 1.42 11.70 -16.28
N ASP A 22 2.68 12.07 -16.03
CA ASP A 22 3.53 11.46 -15.01
C ASP A 22 3.88 12.41 -13.85
N ASP A 23 3.19 13.55 -13.74
CA ASP A 23 3.32 14.44 -12.60
C ASP A 23 2.69 13.86 -11.31
N ASP A 24 3.11 14.39 -10.16
CA ASP A 24 2.66 13.94 -8.84
C ASP A 24 1.14 14.02 -8.64
N VAL A 25 0.47 15.00 -9.25
CA VAL A 25 -0.97 15.21 -9.11
C VAL A 25 -1.73 14.12 -9.87
N CYS A 26 -1.32 13.86 -11.11
CA CYS A 26 -1.88 12.80 -11.95
C CYS A 26 -1.63 11.41 -11.33
N ILE A 27 -0.40 11.14 -10.89
CA ILE A 27 -0.04 9.87 -10.24
C ILE A 27 -0.88 9.65 -8.99
N LYS A 28 -0.97 10.65 -8.11
CA LYS A 28 -1.76 10.55 -6.89
C LYS A 28 -3.24 10.31 -7.21
N MET A 29 -3.81 11.02 -8.18
CA MET A 29 -5.19 10.81 -8.61
C MET A 29 -5.41 9.39 -9.13
N ALA A 30 -4.52 8.89 -10.00
CA ALA A 30 -4.63 7.57 -10.60
C ALA A 30 -4.58 6.45 -9.54
N VAL A 31 -3.61 6.51 -8.63
CA VAL A 31 -3.39 5.50 -7.57
C VAL A 31 -4.53 5.49 -6.55
N TRP A 32 -5.04 6.66 -6.18
CA TRP A 32 -6.12 6.79 -5.19
C TRP A 32 -7.52 6.63 -5.77
N PHE A 33 -7.67 6.48 -7.08
CA PHE A 33 -8.98 6.48 -7.73
C PHE A 33 -9.90 5.39 -7.17
N GLY A 34 -11.01 5.82 -6.56
CA GLY A 34 -11.99 4.93 -5.94
C GLY A 34 -11.45 4.13 -4.75
N ASN A 35 -10.29 4.48 -4.20
CA ASN A 35 -9.60 3.74 -3.13
C ASN A 35 -9.40 2.25 -3.43
N ARG A 36 -9.39 1.85 -4.71
CA ARG A 36 -9.40 0.42 -5.08
C ARG A 36 -8.16 -0.31 -4.58
N LEU A 37 -6.98 0.25 -4.79
CA LEU A 37 -5.74 -0.37 -4.35
C LEU A 37 -5.63 -0.44 -2.81
N PRO A 38 -5.82 0.65 -2.04
CA PRO A 38 -5.87 0.56 -0.57
C PRO A 38 -6.91 -0.43 -0.05
N ALA A 39 -8.12 -0.44 -0.63
CA ALA A 39 -9.19 -1.35 -0.21
C ALA A 39 -8.83 -2.81 -0.48
N TYR A 40 -8.19 -3.10 -1.62
CA TYR A 40 -7.67 -4.43 -1.95
C TYR A 40 -6.62 -4.90 -0.95
N LEU A 41 -5.64 -4.04 -0.62
CA LEU A 41 -4.61 -4.37 0.36
C LEU A 41 -5.23 -4.67 1.73
N TRP A 42 -6.17 -3.83 2.16
CA TRP A 42 -6.85 -4.02 3.43
C TRP A 42 -7.68 -5.29 3.47
N SER A 43 -8.47 -5.59 2.44
CA SER A 43 -9.34 -6.78 2.47
C SER A 43 -8.55 -8.08 2.65
N HIS A 44 -7.30 -8.13 2.18
CA HIS A 44 -6.44 -9.30 2.31
C HIS A 44 -5.57 -9.29 3.57
N LEU A 45 -5.19 -8.11 4.07
CA LEU A 45 -4.24 -7.98 5.19
C LEU A 45 -4.93 -7.63 6.51
N LYS A 46 -6.21 -7.28 6.52
CA LYS A 46 -6.95 -6.73 7.68
C LYS A 46 -6.71 -7.52 8.96
N ASP A 47 -6.84 -8.85 8.94
CA ASP A 47 -6.74 -9.64 10.17
C ASP A 47 -5.32 -9.59 10.77
N GLN A 48 -4.30 -9.59 9.91
CA GLN A 48 -2.90 -9.47 10.33
C GLN A 48 -2.58 -8.06 10.83
N LEU A 49 -3.09 -7.05 10.12
CA LEU A 49 -2.90 -5.64 10.43
C LEU A 49 -3.58 -5.26 11.74
N THR A 50 -4.84 -5.66 11.92
CA THR A 50 -5.59 -5.41 13.16
C THR A 50 -4.99 -6.15 14.35
N GLY A 51 -4.47 -7.37 14.16
CA GLY A 51 -3.70 -8.09 15.18
C GLY A 51 -2.42 -7.37 15.63
N LYS A 52 -1.87 -6.47 14.80
CA LYS A 52 -0.72 -5.60 15.12
C LYS A 52 -1.14 -4.21 15.62
N GLY A 53 -2.43 -3.95 15.82
CA GLY A 53 -2.94 -2.63 16.21
C GLY A 53 -2.98 -1.59 15.08
N VAL A 54 -2.88 -2.03 13.81
CA VAL A 54 -2.99 -1.16 12.64
C VAL A 54 -4.47 -0.96 12.30
N SER A 55 -4.94 0.28 12.37
CA SER A 55 -6.29 0.64 11.90
C SER A 55 -6.31 0.87 10.38
N TRP A 56 -7.51 0.96 9.81
CA TRP A 56 -7.70 1.35 8.41
C TRP A 56 -7.01 2.69 8.11
N GLN A 57 -7.21 3.69 8.97
CA GLN A 57 -6.57 5.00 8.84
C GLN A 57 -5.04 4.91 8.93
N GLY A 58 -4.54 4.00 9.77
CA GLY A 58 -3.13 3.69 9.88
C GLY A 58 -2.54 3.13 8.58
N MET A 59 -3.23 2.14 7.99
CA MET A 59 -2.84 1.58 6.70
C MET A 59 -2.89 2.63 5.59
N LEU A 60 -3.93 3.47 5.53
CA LEU A 60 -3.99 4.57 4.55
C LEU A 60 -2.84 5.57 4.70
N SER A 61 -2.44 5.86 5.94
CA SER A 61 -1.30 6.76 6.21
C SER A 61 0.04 6.14 5.81
N VAL A 62 0.22 4.83 5.91
CA VAL A 62 1.40 4.17 5.35
C VAL A 62 1.31 4.19 3.83
N PHE A 63 0.20 3.76 3.25
CA PHE A 63 0.00 3.72 1.80
C PHE A 63 0.26 5.07 1.12
N SER A 64 -0.07 6.21 1.76
CA SER A 64 0.23 7.53 1.20
C SER A 64 1.73 7.78 0.94
N ASN A 65 2.62 7.12 1.68
CA ASN A 65 4.07 7.19 1.48
C ASN A 65 4.56 6.32 0.31
N HIS A 66 3.72 5.41 -0.17
CA HIS A 66 4.05 4.45 -1.23
C HIS A 66 3.35 4.75 -2.57
N VAL A 67 2.73 5.92 -2.74
CA VAL A 67 2.01 6.30 -3.98
C VAL A 67 2.91 6.19 -5.22
N GLN A 68 4.14 6.68 -5.13
CA GLN A 68 5.11 6.59 -6.23
C GLN A 68 5.52 5.14 -6.53
N ASN A 69 5.67 4.31 -5.49
CA ASN A 69 5.97 2.89 -5.67
C ASN A 69 4.79 2.12 -6.30
N ALA A 70 3.56 2.47 -5.92
CA ALA A 70 2.35 1.92 -6.55
C ALA A 70 2.29 2.29 -8.05
N ALA A 71 2.65 3.53 -8.40
CA ALA A 71 2.72 3.96 -9.80
C ALA A 71 3.78 3.20 -10.59
N ARG A 72 4.98 3.02 -10.02
CA ARG A 72 6.06 2.22 -10.62
C ARG A 72 5.62 0.77 -10.86
N TRP A 73 4.97 0.15 -9.89
CA TRP A 73 4.39 -1.18 -10.04
C TRP A 73 3.36 -1.23 -11.19
N ALA A 74 2.40 -0.29 -11.19
CA ALA A 74 1.36 -0.22 -12.21
C ALA A 74 1.91 -0.02 -13.63
N MET A 75 3.00 0.74 -13.75
CA MET A 75 3.69 1.00 -15.01
C MET A 75 4.70 -0.10 -15.41
N GLY A 76 4.82 -1.18 -14.64
CA GLY A 76 5.72 -2.30 -14.93
C GLY A 76 7.20 -2.02 -14.63
N GLN A 77 7.49 -1.02 -13.81
CA GLN A 77 8.84 -0.58 -13.42
C GLN A 77 9.31 -1.15 -12.07
N ALA A 78 8.43 -1.90 -11.39
CA ALA A 78 8.71 -2.61 -10.14
C ALA A 78 7.84 -3.87 -10.07
N ALA A 79 8.31 -4.91 -9.39
CA ALA A 79 7.52 -6.11 -9.14
C ALA A 79 6.41 -5.81 -8.12
N TRP A 80 5.35 -6.62 -8.16
CA TRP A 80 4.27 -6.53 -7.18
C TRP A 80 4.78 -6.82 -5.77
N GLU A 81 5.61 -7.83 -5.64
CA GLU A 81 6.24 -8.26 -4.39
C GLU A 81 7.06 -7.13 -3.77
N ASP A 82 7.88 -6.43 -4.56
CA ASP A 82 8.70 -5.31 -4.07
C ASP A 82 7.83 -4.17 -3.50
N PHE A 83 6.70 -3.87 -4.15
CA PHE A 83 5.75 -2.86 -3.69
C PHE A 83 5.10 -3.26 -2.36
N ILE A 84 4.67 -4.51 -2.26
CA ILE A 84 4.05 -5.06 -1.04
C ILE A 84 5.04 -5.12 0.11
N ASP A 85 6.26 -5.61 -0.13
CA ASP A 85 7.32 -5.69 0.87
C ASP A 85 7.67 -4.30 1.41
N GLY A 86 7.68 -3.28 0.55
CA GLY A 86 7.84 -1.89 0.97
C GLY A 86 6.78 -1.45 1.98
N ILE A 87 5.50 -1.69 1.69
CA ILE A 87 4.38 -1.34 2.58
C ILE A 87 4.48 -2.10 3.90
N LEU A 88 4.69 -3.41 3.86
CA LEU A 88 4.74 -4.26 5.05
C LEU A 88 5.92 -3.89 5.96
N LYS A 89 7.08 -3.57 5.38
CA LYS A 89 8.25 -3.11 6.12
C LYS A 89 8.02 -1.78 6.83
N GLU A 90 7.33 -0.83 6.19
CA GLU A 90 6.96 0.43 6.84
C GLU A 90 5.96 0.18 7.98
N ILE A 91 4.96 -0.66 7.77
CA ILE A 91 4.00 -1.06 8.81
C ILE A 91 4.73 -1.68 10.00
N ASP A 92 5.62 -2.64 9.78
CA ASP A 92 6.37 -3.29 10.85
C ASP A 92 7.30 -2.32 11.59
N THR A 93 7.85 -1.34 10.89
CA THR A 93 8.68 -0.29 11.50
C THR A 93 7.85 0.65 12.36
N ARG A 94 6.69 1.10 11.86
CA ARG A 94 5.82 2.12 12.48
C ARG A 94 4.98 1.56 13.61
N TYR A 95 4.51 0.33 13.47
CA TYR A 95 3.66 -0.37 14.43
C TYR A 95 4.46 -1.41 15.21
N ARG A 96 5.79 -1.19 15.37
CA ARG A 96 6.58 -1.85 16.41
C ARG A 96 5.80 -1.71 17.71
N THR A 97 5.25 -2.83 18.18
CA THR A 97 4.68 -2.95 19.50
C THR A 97 5.67 -2.34 20.47
N ARG A 98 5.19 -1.56 21.45
CA ARG A 98 5.94 -1.25 22.67
C ARG A 98 6.77 -2.46 23.09
N SER A 99 8.00 -2.23 23.50
CA SER A 99 8.87 -3.31 23.96
C SER A 99 8.14 -4.08 25.07
N ILE A 100 8.24 -5.42 25.11
CA ILE A 100 7.75 -6.22 26.25
C ILE A 100 8.33 -5.70 27.58
N MET A 101 9.48 -5.01 27.53
CA MET A 101 10.10 -4.31 28.66
C MET A 101 9.23 -3.19 29.26
N ASP A 102 8.30 -2.62 28.49
CA ASP A 102 7.38 -1.57 28.97
C ASP A 102 6.28 -2.12 29.89
N TYR A 103 6.17 -3.46 30.00
CA TYR A 103 5.20 -4.17 30.84
C TYR A 103 5.82 -4.89 32.04
N ILE A 104 7.14 -4.80 32.22
CA ILE A 104 7.84 -5.33 33.39
C ILE A 104 8.25 -4.14 34.26
N LYS A 105 7.47 -3.87 35.32
CA LYS A 105 7.93 -3.12 36.50
C LYS A 105 8.31 -4.09 37.59
#